data_AF-A0A8T4I0A5-F1
#
_entry.id   AF-A0A8T4I0A5-F1
#
_cell.length_a   1.000
_cell.length_b   1.000
_cell.length_c   1.000
_cell.angle_alpha   90.00
_cell.angle_beta   90.00
_cell.angle_gamma   90.00
#
_symmetry.space_group_name_H-M   'P 1'
#
loop_
_entity.id
_entity.type
_entity.pdbx_description
1 polymer ?
#
loop_
_entity_poly.entity_id
_entity_poly.type
_entity_poly.pdbx_seq_one_letter_code
_entity_poly.pdbx_strand_id
1 'polypeptide(L)'
;MASRASGTGKAAKKAPAKKAAPKAAKAAPAKKAPPKKAPAKKAAAKGGKGKGKAQAPSPTSGVLKVLKACWLGLAHAVGAVLRGIGRSGKALDPAHRKDGLALLLLGLALIVAAGTWSNLQGPVGDLVEMLVTGAFGRLDLLVPILLAVISVRLIRHPEKPEANGRIVIGLSALLIGVLGLVHIGCGAPGRGEGDDALRDAGGLVGWGVSRPLIFTVGEMLAVALLALVTVFG
;
A
#
# COMPACT_ATOMS: atom_id res chain seq x y z
N MET A 1 -22.57 7.10 82.43
CA MET A 1 -24.00 6.91 82.13
C MET A 1 -24.46 8.06 81.26
N ALA A 2 -25.03 7.75 80.09
CA ALA A 2 -25.56 8.71 79.14
C ALA A 2 -27.00 9.12 79.52
N SER A 3 -27.33 10.40 79.39
CA SER A 3 -28.69 10.96 79.20
C SER A 3 -28.53 12.46 78.92
N ARG A 4 -28.67 12.97 77.69
CA ARG A 4 -29.89 13.32 76.94
C ARG A 4 -30.83 14.34 77.61
N ALA A 5 -31.16 15.35 76.79
CA ALA A 5 -32.34 16.24 76.81
C ALA A 5 -32.35 17.39 77.84
N SER A 6 -32.93 18.56 77.63
CA SER A 6 -33.23 19.47 76.49
C SER A 6 -34.18 20.54 77.04
N GLY A 7 -34.05 21.81 76.62
CA GLY A 7 -35.06 22.88 76.83
C GLY A 7 -34.69 23.90 77.90
N THR A 8 -35.04 25.20 77.84
CA THR A 8 -35.92 25.99 76.97
C THR A 8 -35.75 27.49 77.32
N GLY A 9 -36.07 28.40 76.39
CA GLY A 9 -36.42 29.82 76.67
C GLY A 9 -35.40 30.84 76.12
N LYS A 10 -35.54 31.52 74.97
CA LYS A 10 -36.62 32.29 74.29
C LYS A 10 -36.55 33.79 74.61
N ALA A 11 -36.09 34.59 73.63
CA ALA A 11 -36.60 35.92 73.21
C ALA A 11 -35.55 36.61 72.33
N ALA A 12 -35.83 37.49 71.37
CA ALA A 12 -36.94 37.71 70.46
C ALA A 12 -36.45 38.83 69.51
N LYS A 13 -36.58 38.62 68.18
CA LYS A 13 -36.88 39.60 67.11
C LYS A 13 -36.14 39.19 65.83
N LYS A 14 -36.68 39.28 64.60
CA LYS A 14 -38.02 39.25 64.01
C LYS A 14 -37.71 39.30 62.50
N ALA A 15 -37.95 38.21 61.77
CA ALA A 15 -38.09 38.25 60.31
C ALA A 15 -39.46 38.86 59.95
N PRO A 16 -39.69 39.24 58.68
CA PRO A 16 -40.47 38.34 57.81
C PRO A 16 -39.99 38.44 56.34
N ALA A 17 -40.40 37.64 55.37
CA ALA A 17 -41.14 36.40 55.32
C ALA A 17 -40.92 35.80 53.92
N LYS A 18 -41.08 34.49 53.87
CA LYS A 18 -41.04 33.59 52.72
C LYS A 18 -42.46 33.32 52.21
N LYS A 19 -42.59 32.88 50.95
CA LYS A 19 -43.66 32.08 50.30
C LYS A 19 -44.25 32.78 49.06
N ALA A 20 -44.68 32.11 47.98
CA ALA A 20 -44.72 30.71 47.57
C ALA A 20 -45.01 30.69 46.05
N ALA A 21 -44.75 29.56 45.38
CA ALA A 21 -45.23 29.30 44.01
C ALA A 21 -46.76 29.11 43.97
N PRO A 22 -47.39 29.28 42.80
CA PRO A 22 -47.90 28.08 42.12
C PRO A 22 -47.73 28.05 40.58
N LYS A 23 -47.92 26.84 40.05
CA LYS A 23 -47.87 26.33 38.65
C LYS A 23 -48.40 27.28 37.55
N ALA A 24 -47.76 27.28 36.37
CA ALA A 24 -48.22 26.56 35.16
C ALA A 24 -47.41 26.96 33.90
N ALA A 25 -47.48 26.08 32.89
CA ALA A 25 -47.19 26.30 31.47
C ALA A 25 -45.72 26.32 30.98
N LYS A 26 -45.29 25.12 30.57
CA LYS A 26 -44.43 24.79 29.43
C LYS A 26 -44.28 25.95 28.42
N ALA A 27 -43.08 26.54 28.31
CA ALA A 27 -42.74 27.54 27.30
C ALA A 27 -41.62 27.03 26.38
N ALA A 28 -41.92 27.01 25.08
CA ALA A 28 -41.02 26.66 23.99
C ALA A 28 -39.88 27.69 23.84
N PRO A 29 -38.71 27.30 23.29
CA PRO A 29 -37.62 28.24 23.07
C PRO A 29 -37.98 29.26 21.99
N ALA A 30 -37.74 30.53 22.30
CA ALA A 30 -37.96 31.67 21.41
C ALA A 30 -37.10 31.56 20.14
N LYS A 31 -37.75 31.74 18.99
CA LYS A 31 -37.14 31.79 17.65
C LYS A 31 -36.15 32.97 17.55
N LYS A 32 -34.85 32.68 17.40
CA LYS A 32 -33.88 33.60 16.79
C LYS A 32 -33.68 33.22 15.33
N ALA A 33 -33.84 34.22 14.46
CA ALA A 33 -33.75 34.14 13.00
C ALA A 33 -32.36 33.69 12.51
N PRO A 34 -32.26 33.01 11.35
CA PRO A 34 -30.99 32.58 10.79
C PRO A 34 -30.17 33.78 10.26
N PRO A 35 -28.83 33.78 10.41
CA PRO A 35 -28.00 34.83 9.81
C PRO A 35 -28.02 34.76 8.28
N LYS A 36 -28.31 35.91 7.65
CA LYS A 36 -28.21 36.14 6.20
C LYS A 36 -26.79 35.87 5.71
N LYS A 37 -26.66 35.02 4.68
CA LYS A 37 -25.44 34.87 3.86
C LYS A 37 -25.04 36.21 3.24
N ALA A 38 -23.76 36.57 3.37
CA ALA A 38 -23.15 37.69 2.67
C ALA A 38 -23.13 37.42 1.14
N PRO A 39 -23.35 38.43 0.28
CA PRO A 39 -23.33 38.27 -1.17
C PRO A 39 -21.89 38.18 -1.68
N ALA A 40 -21.57 37.10 -2.38
CA ALA A 40 -20.28 36.92 -3.04
C ALA A 40 -20.13 37.93 -4.20
N LYS A 41 -18.97 38.56 -4.24
CA LYS A 41 -18.54 39.59 -5.19
C LYS A 41 -18.55 39.07 -6.63
N LYS A 42 -19.18 39.85 -7.52
CA LYS A 42 -19.27 39.65 -8.97
C LYS A 42 -17.89 39.84 -9.62
N ALA A 43 -17.44 38.86 -10.40
CA ALA A 43 -16.40 39.04 -11.41
C ALA A 43 -17.02 38.80 -12.79
N ALA A 44 -16.93 39.81 -13.65
CA ALA A 44 -17.49 39.80 -15.00
C ALA A 44 -16.64 38.96 -15.96
N ALA A 45 -17.31 38.46 -17.00
CA ALA A 45 -16.84 37.52 -18.00
C ALA A 45 -15.84 38.10 -19.01
N LYS A 46 -14.87 37.27 -19.43
CA LYS A 46 -14.68 36.81 -20.82
C LYS A 46 -13.40 35.96 -20.94
N GLY A 47 -13.51 34.82 -21.60
CA GLY A 47 -12.37 34.00 -22.03
C GLY A 47 -12.88 32.71 -22.65
N GLY A 48 -12.86 32.65 -23.98
CA GLY A 48 -13.61 31.68 -24.78
C GLY A 48 -13.32 30.22 -24.44
N LYS A 49 -14.39 29.42 -24.41
CA LYS A 49 -14.32 27.96 -24.54
C LYS A 49 -13.85 27.64 -25.97
N GLY A 50 -12.53 27.71 -26.17
CA GLY A 50 -11.88 27.12 -27.32
C GLY A 50 -12.19 25.63 -27.33
N LYS A 51 -12.84 25.17 -28.39
CA LYS A 51 -13.03 23.75 -28.70
C LYS A 51 -11.66 23.06 -28.74
N GLY A 52 -11.22 22.49 -27.62
CA GLY A 52 -10.19 21.46 -27.63
C GLY A 52 -10.77 20.24 -28.30
N LYS A 53 -10.34 19.98 -29.55
CA LYS A 53 -10.77 18.85 -30.38
C LYS A 53 -10.86 17.59 -29.51
N ALA A 54 -12.03 16.94 -29.53
CA ALA A 54 -12.14 15.56 -29.07
C ALA A 54 -11.09 14.76 -29.84
N GLN A 55 -10.02 14.35 -29.15
CA GLN A 55 -9.09 13.38 -29.70
C GLN A 55 -9.91 12.14 -29.99
N ALA A 56 -10.02 11.79 -31.27
CA ALA A 56 -10.62 10.55 -31.71
C ALA A 56 -10.02 9.42 -30.86
N PRO A 57 -10.84 8.50 -30.32
CA PRO A 57 -10.34 7.41 -29.51
C PRO A 57 -9.43 6.58 -30.42
N SER A 58 -8.11 6.74 -30.27
CA SER A 58 -7.18 5.84 -30.91
C SER A 58 -7.43 4.46 -30.30
N PRO A 59 -7.51 3.37 -31.08
CA PRO A 59 -7.66 2.01 -30.55
C PRO A 59 -6.57 1.68 -29.52
N THR A 60 -5.39 2.32 -29.64
CA THR A 60 -4.30 2.31 -28.67
C THR A 60 -4.72 2.81 -27.28
N SER A 61 -5.58 3.83 -27.18
CA SER A 61 -6.08 4.36 -25.90
C SER A 61 -7.01 3.38 -25.17
N GLY A 62 -7.74 2.53 -25.91
CA GLY A 62 -8.58 1.47 -25.35
C GLY A 62 -7.73 0.36 -24.73
N VAL A 63 -6.73 -0.11 -25.48
CA VAL A 63 -5.78 -1.12 -25.01
C VAL A 63 -4.99 -0.61 -23.79
N LEU A 64 -4.51 0.64 -23.82
CA LEU A 64 -3.80 1.24 -22.69
C LEU A 64 -4.69 1.41 -21.45
N LYS A 65 -5.98 1.70 -21.62
CA LYS A 65 -6.93 1.75 -20.50
C LYS A 65 -7.22 0.38 -19.91
N VAL A 66 -7.39 -0.65 -20.75
CA VAL A 66 -7.59 -2.03 -20.29
C VAL A 66 -6.34 -2.54 -19.59
N LEU A 67 -5.16 -2.30 -20.16
CA LEU A 67 -3.88 -2.66 -19.53
C LEU A 67 -3.72 -1.95 -18.18
N LYS A 68 -4.02 -0.65 -18.11
CA LYS A 68 -3.99 0.12 -16.87
C LYS A 68 -5.03 -0.37 -15.86
N ALA A 69 -6.22 -0.77 -16.32
CA ALA A 69 -7.27 -1.30 -15.46
C ALA A 69 -6.91 -2.70 -14.93
N CYS A 70 -6.35 -3.59 -15.75
CA CYS A 70 -5.81 -4.87 -15.33
C CYS A 70 -4.66 -4.67 -14.32
N TRP A 71 -3.76 -3.71 -14.59
CA TRP A 71 -2.68 -3.35 -13.69
C TRP A 71 -3.20 -2.83 -12.34
N LEU A 72 -4.12 -1.87 -12.36
CA LEU A 72 -4.73 -1.33 -11.15
C LEU A 72 -5.58 -2.38 -10.43
N GLY A 73 -6.25 -3.28 -11.16
CA GLY A 73 -7.03 -4.38 -10.60
C GLY A 73 -6.13 -5.37 -9.86
N LEU A 74 -5.01 -5.76 -10.47
CA LEU A 74 -4.00 -6.61 -9.83
C LEU A 74 -3.39 -5.90 -8.61
N ALA A 75 -3.03 -4.63 -8.72
CA ALA A 75 -2.51 -3.84 -7.61
C ALA A 75 -3.52 -3.72 -6.45
N HIS A 76 -4.81 -3.57 -6.74
CA HIS A 76 -5.86 -3.54 -5.73
C HIS A 76 -6.12 -4.93 -5.14
N ALA A 77 -6.07 -6.00 -5.93
CA ALA A 77 -6.22 -7.37 -5.43
C ALA A 77 -5.08 -7.72 -4.46
N VAL A 78 -3.83 -7.49 -4.87
CA VAL A 78 -2.64 -7.64 -4.01
C VAL A 78 -2.77 -6.73 -2.79
N GLY A 79 -3.13 -5.47 -2.98
CA GLY A 79 -3.34 -4.51 -1.90
C GLY A 79 -4.48 -4.87 -0.95
N ALA A 80 -5.49 -5.61 -1.41
CA ALA A 80 -6.63 -6.08 -0.63
C ALA A 80 -6.26 -7.32 0.19
N VAL A 81 -5.46 -8.24 -0.36
CA VAL A 81 -4.90 -9.37 0.39
C VAL A 81 -3.99 -8.87 1.51
N LEU A 82 -3.07 -7.95 1.19
CA LEU A 82 -2.17 -7.34 2.17
C LEU A 82 -2.93 -6.56 3.26
N ARG A 83 -3.95 -5.78 2.88
CA ARG A 83 -4.81 -5.06 3.84
C ARG A 83 -5.76 -5.97 4.61
N GLY A 84 -6.19 -7.09 4.03
CA GLY A 84 -7.04 -8.08 4.67
C GLY A 84 -6.32 -8.74 5.84
N ILE A 85 -5.09 -9.17 5.60
CA ILE A 85 -4.22 -9.79 6.62
C ILE A 85 -3.80 -8.76 7.68
N GLY A 86 -3.52 -7.52 7.29
CA GLY A 86 -3.28 -6.41 8.24
C GLY A 86 -4.51 -5.99 9.07
N ARG A 87 -5.73 -6.33 8.63
CA ARG A 87 -6.98 -6.10 9.40
C ARG A 87 -7.34 -7.27 10.31
N SER A 88 -6.90 -8.50 10.01
CA SER A 88 -7.12 -9.68 10.88
C SER A 88 -6.53 -9.51 12.29
N GLY A 89 -5.52 -8.65 12.45
CA GLY A 89 -4.95 -8.29 13.75
C GLY A 89 -5.65 -7.15 14.50
N LYS A 90 -6.89 -6.76 14.14
CA LYS A 90 -7.59 -5.65 14.82
C LYS A 90 -7.83 -5.87 16.31
N ALA A 91 -7.86 -7.12 16.76
CA ALA A 91 -7.97 -7.51 18.17
C ALA A 91 -6.61 -7.71 18.89
N LEU A 92 -5.48 -7.49 18.21
CA LEU A 92 -4.13 -7.64 18.77
C LEU A 92 -3.44 -6.27 18.90
N ASP A 93 -2.57 -6.14 19.90
CA ASP A 93 -1.73 -4.96 20.16
C ASP A 93 -0.98 -4.54 18.87
N PRO A 94 -0.92 -3.25 18.47
CA PRO A 94 -0.21 -2.75 17.29
C PRO A 94 1.19 -3.33 17.02
N ALA A 95 1.90 -3.84 18.04
CA ALA A 95 3.14 -4.59 17.88
C ALA A 95 2.95 -5.93 17.11
N HIS A 96 1.95 -6.74 17.47
CA HIS A 96 1.65 -8.04 16.84
C HIS A 96 1.01 -7.90 15.44
N ARG A 97 0.51 -6.70 15.11
CA ARG A 97 -0.11 -6.40 13.82
C ARG A 97 0.90 -6.37 12.67
N LYS A 98 2.17 -6.09 12.98
CA LYS A 98 3.29 -6.05 12.04
C LYS A 98 3.90 -7.43 11.77
N ASP A 99 3.70 -8.38 12.68
CA ASP A 99 4.19 -9.75 12.54
C ASP A 99 3.49 -10.51 11.40
N GLY A 100 2.22 -10.21 11.12
CA GLY A 100 1.45 -10.91 10.08
C GLY A 100 2.01 -10.76 8.65
N LEU A 101 2.55 -9.59 8.29
CA LEU A 101 3.15 -9.37 6.98
C LEU A 101 4.50 -10.10 6.86
N ALA A 102 5.31 -10.03 7.92
CA ALA A 102 6.61 -10.67 7.92
C ALA A 102 6.48 -12.20 7.93
N LEU A 103 5.53 -12.74 8.69
CA LEU A 103 5.18 -14.17 8.67
C LEU A 103 4.61 -14.61 7.31
N LEU A 104 3.81 -13.77 6.65
CA LEU A 104 3.35 -14.06 5.28
C LEU A 104 4.52 -14.12 4.29
N LEU A 105 5.44 -13.15 4.36
CA LEU A 105 6.64 -13.17 3.51
C LEU A 105 7.51 -14.39 3.79
N LEU A 106 7.60 -14.82 5.06
CA LEU A 106 8.31 -16.05 5.43
C LEU A 106 7.62 -17.28 4.84
N GLY A 107 6.30 -17.39 4.97
CA GLY A 107 5.52 -18.48 4.38
C GLY A 107 5.66 -18.53 2.86
N LEU A 108 5.62 -17.37 2.19
CA LEU A 108 5.86 -17.28 0.76
C LEU A 108 7.29 -17.70 0.41
N ALA A 109 8.30 -17.26 1.17
CA ALA A 109 9.68 -17.69 0.98
C ALA A 109 9.81 -19.22 1.05
N LEU A 110 9.13 -19.87 2.00
CA LEU A 110 9.14 -21.32 2.14
C LEU A 110 8.41 -22.03 0.98
N ILE A 111 7.28 -21.51 0.52
CA ILE A 111 6.56 -22.07 -0.65
C ILE A 111 7.43 -21.95 -1.91
N VAL A 112 8.05 -20.80 -2.13
CA VAL A 112 8.95 -20.59 -3.28
C VAL A 112 10.18 -21.48 -3.16
N ALA A 113 10.80 -21.60 -1.98
CA ALA A 113 11.92 -22.52 -1.76
C ALA A 113 11.53 -23.97 -2.05
N ALA A 114 10.36 -24.42 -1.58
CA ALA A 114 9.87 -25.76 -1.85
C ALA A 114 9.64 -25.98 -3.35
N GLY A 115 9.07 -24.99 -4.06
CA GLY A 115 8.85 -25.08 -5.50
C GLY A 115 10.15 -25.08 -6.31
N THR A 116 11.10 -24.19 -5.99
CA THR A 116 12.32 -24.01 -6.80
C THR A 116 13.47 -24.96 -6.42
N TRP A 117 13.58 -25.37 -5.15
CA TRP A 117 14.69 -26.23 -4.70
C TRP A 117 14.34 -27.72 -4.64
N SER A 118 13.07 -28.05 -4.36
CA SER A 118 12.67 -29.45 -4.13
C SER A 118 12.17 -30.17 -5.38
N ASN A 119 12.31 -29.57 -6.56
CA ASN A 119 11.81 -30.08 -7.85
C ASN A 119 10.37 -30.64 -7.73
N LEU A 120 9.51 -29.83 -7.10
CA LEU A 120 8.21 -30.27 -6.61
C LEU A 120 7.26 -30.54 -7.77
N GLN A 121 6.95 -31.80 -8.04
CA GLN A 121 6.02 -32.18 -9.12
C GLN A 121 4.58 -32.06 -8.62
N GLY A 122 3.84 -31.08 -9.13
CA GLY A 122 2.42 -30.88 -8.80
C GLY A 122 1.98 -29.42 -8.95
N PRO A 123 0.68 -29.11 -8.76
CA PRO A 123 0.10 -27.82 -9.11
C PRO A 123 0.77 -26.61 -8.44
N VAL A 124 1.29 -26.79 -7.22
CA VAL A 124 2.02 -25.73 -6.50
C VAL A 124 3.40 -25.49 -7.11
N GLY A 125 4.11 -26.57 -7.48
CA GLY A 125 5.39 -26.47 -8.18
C GLY A 125 5.23 -25.76 -9.53
N ASP A 126 4.24 -26.19 -10.32
CA ASP A 126 3.93 -25.59 -11.62
C ASP A 126 3.60 -24.09 -11.50
N LEU A 127 2.86 -23.70 -10.45
CA LEU A 127 2.56 -22.29 -10.18
C LEU A 127 3.81 -21.51 -9.78
N VAL A 128 4.68 -22.08 -8.95
CA VAL A 128 5.95 -21.43 -8.56
C VAL A 128 6.87 -21.30 -9.77
N GLU A 129 6.99 -22.33 -10.60
CA GLU A 129 7.77 -22.29 -11.83
C GLU A 129 7.21 -21.24 -12.81
N MET A 130 5.90 -21.25 -13.03
CA MET A 130 5.25 -20.27 -13.90
C MET A 130 5.43 -18.82 -13.41
N LEU A 131 5.24 -18.57 -12.11
CA LEU A 131 5.24 -17.21 -11.55
C LEU A 131 6.65 -16.72 -11.20
N VAL A 132 7.47 -17.56 -10.57
CA VAL A 132 8.79 -17.19 -10.06
C VAL A 132 9.85 -17.41 -11.13
N THR A 133 10.00 -18.63 -11.66
CA THR A 133 10.96 -18.92 -12.74
C THR A 133 10.60 -18.14 -13.99
N GLY A 134 9.32 -18.02 -14.34
CA GLY A 134 8.88 -17.14 -15.42
C GLY A 134 9.25 -15.66 -15.22
N ALA A 135 9.12 -15.12 -14.00
CA ALA A 135 9.41 -13.70 -13.74
C ALA A 135 10.90 -13.40 -13.59
N PHE A 136 11.61 -14.23 -12.83
CA PHE A 136 13.01 -14.02 -12.40
C PHE A 136 14.03 -14.79 -13.24
N GLY A 137 13.56 -15.68 -14.11
CA GLY A 137 14.40 -16.54 -14.93
C GLY A 137 15.32 -17.40 -14.06
N ARG A 138 16.57 -17.53 -14.47
CA ARG A 138 17.60 -18.33 -13.78
C ARG A 138 17.96 -17.85 -12.37
N LEU A 139 17.49 -16.66 -11.97
CA LEU A 139 17.71 -16.11 -10.64
C LEU A 139 16.60 -16.47 -9.64
N ASP A 140 15.61 -17.25 -10.06
CA ASP A 140 14.54 -17.77 -9.22
C ASP A 140 15.03 -18.50 -7.96
N LEU A 141 16.16 -19.20 -8.04
CA LEU A 141 16.82 -19.86 -6.92
C LEU A 141 17.20 -18.90 -5.78
N LEU A 142 17.41 -17.61 -6.09
CA LEU A 142 17.76 -16.57 -5.11
C LEU A 142 16.53 -15.90 -4.48
N VAL A 143 15.36 -16.00 -5.13
CA VAL A 143 14.12 -15.37 -4.67
C VAL A 143 13.71 -15.83 -3.27
N PRO A 144 13.73 -17.13 -2.90
CA PRO A 144 13.41 -17.55 -1.54
C PRO A 144 14.31 -16.91 -0.48
N ILE A 145 15.62 -16.81 -0.76
CA ILE A 145 16.60 -16.22 0.16
C ILE A 145 16.28 -14.74 0.37
N LEU A 146 15.99 -14.03 -0.72
CA LEU A 146 15.63 -12.63 -0.66
C LEU A 146 14.36 -12.39 0.19
N LEU A 147 13.31 -13.16 -0.06
CA LEU A 147 12.05 -13.07 0.69
C LEU A 147 12.28 -13.37 2.18
N ALA A 148 13.10 -14.36 2.50
CA ALA A 148 13.47 -14.70 3.87
C ALA A 148 14.23 -13.56 4.55
N VAL A 149 15.21 -12.94 3.88
CA VAL A 149 15.96 -11.79 4.42
C VAL A 149 15.03 -10.61 4.72
N ILE A 150 14.12 -10.27 3.79
CA ILE A 150 13.13 -9.20 4.01
C ILE A 150 12.22 -9.54 5.19
N SER A 151 11.73 -10.78 5.25
CA SER A 151 10.87 -11.25 6.34
C SER A 151 11.55 -11.12 7.70
N VAL A 152 12.73 -11.71 7.87
CA VAL A 152 13.48 -11.68 9.14
C VAL A 152 13.78 -10.25 9.56
N ARG A 153 14.11 -9.37 8.61
CA ARG A 153 14.38 -7.96 8.89
C ARG A 153 13.13 -7.24 9.39
N LEU A 154 11.98 -7.49 8.78
CA LEU A 154 10.71 -6.91 9.21
C LEU A 154 10.32 -7.37 10.62
N ILE A 155 10.62 -8.62 10.98
CA ILE A 155 10.44 -9.16 12.36
C ILE A 155 11.39 -8.47 13.34
N ARG A 156 12.67 -8.26 12.95
CA ARG A 156 13.68 -7.68 13.85
C ARG A 156 13.61 -6.17 14.04
N HIS A 157 13.05 -5.42 13.09
CA HIS A 157 12.98 -3.95 13.14
C HIS A 157 11.58 -3.40 12.83
N PRO A 158 10.55 -3.75 13.63
CA PRO A 158 9.17 -3.29 13.40
C PRO A 158 8.96 -1.78 13.66
N GLU A 159 9.85 -1.12 14.39
CA GLU A 159 9.74 0.28 14.84
C GLU A 159 10.27 1.35 13.84
N LYS A 160 10.90 0.97 12.72
CA LYS A 160 11.51 1.92 11.76
C LYS A 160 10.88 1.84 10.35
N PRO A 161 9.63 2.29 10.15
CA PRO A 161 8.93 2.18 8.87
C PRO A 161 9.63 2.93 7.72
N GLU A 162 10.26 4.09 7.99
CA GLU A 162 10.99 4.85 6.98
C GLU A 162 12.24 4.11 6.49
N ALA A 163 12.98 3.46 7.40
CA ALA A 163 14.13 2.65 7.03
C ALA A 163 13.68 1.46 6.18
N ASN A 164 12.64 0.74 6.62
CA ASN A 164 12.07 -0.41 5.91
C ASN A 164 11.61 -0.04 4.49
N GLY A 165 11.01 1.13 4.31
CA GLY A 165 10.66 1.64 2.98
C GLY A 165 11.88 1.81 2.06
N ARG A 166 12.95 2.45 2.55
CA ARG A 166 14.20 2.63 1.78
C ARG A 166 14.83 1.30 1.38
N ILE A 167 14.84 0.33 2.30
CA ILE A 167 15.41 -1.00 2.05
C ILE A 167 14.62 -1.73 0.97
N VAL A 168 13.28 -1.70 1.03
CA VAL A 168 12.44 -2.35 0.02
C VAL A 168 12.65 -1.72 -1.36
N ILE A 169 12.73 -0.39 -1.42
CA ILE A 169 13.01 0.34 -2.66
C ILE A 169 14.39 -0.05 -3.20
N GLY A 170 15.43 0.01 -2.36
CA GLY A 170 16.79 -0.33 -2.74
C GLY A 170 16.93 -1.76 -3.23
N LEU A 171 16.40 -2.72 -2.48
CA LEU A 171 16.41 -4.13 -2.85
C LEU A 171 15.63 -4.41 -4.14
N SER A 172 14.52 -3.70 -4.36
CA SER A 172 13.77 -3.80 -5.62
C SER A 172 14.57 -3.25 -6.80
N ALA A 173 15.27 -2.12 -6.60
CA ALA A 173 16.16 -1.56 -7.62
C ALA A 173 17.34 -2.48 -7.92
N LEU A 174 17.99 -3.02 -6.88
CA LEU A 174 19.05 -4.02 -6.99
C LEU A 174 18.58 -5.23 -7.81
N LEU A 175 17.43 -5.81 -7.46
CA LEU A 175 16.85 -6.94 -8.19
C LEU A 175 16.61 -6.60 -9.66
N ILE A 176 15.95 -5.48 -9.93
CA ILE A 176 15.63 -5.04 -11.29
C ILE A 176 16.91 -4.85 -12.11
N GLY A 177 17.93 -4.21 -11.55
CA GLY A 177 19.21 -4.00 -12.19
C GLY A 177 19.93 -5.32 -12.48
N VAL A 178 20.01 -6.22 -11.50
CA VAL A 178 20.65 -7.54 -11.66
C VAL A 178 19.92 -8.39 -12.70
N LEU A 179 18.59 -8.47 -12.65
CA LEU A 179 17.78 -9.20 -13.64
C LEU A 179 17.98 -8.64 -15.05
N GLY A 180 18.00 -7.32 -15.20
CA GLY A 180 18.25 -6.66 -16.47
C GLY A 180 19.65 -6.95 -17.02
N LEU A 181 20.69 -6.81 -16.19
CA LEU A 181 22.07 -7.12 -16.58
C LEU A 181 22.25 -8.59 -16.96
N VAL A 182 21.68 -9.49 -16.17
CA VAL A 182 21.69 -10.93 -16.47
C VAL A 182 21.00 -11.22 -17.79
N HIS A 183 19.84 -10.58 -18.05
CA HIS A 183 19.13 -10.76 -19.31
C HIS A 183 19.97 -10.30 -20.51
N ILE A 184 20.66 -9.15 -20.40
CA ILE A 184 21.59 -8.68 -21.45
C ILE A 184 22.78 -9.62 -21.60
N GLY A 185 23.39 -10.05 -20.50
CA GLY A 185 24.54 -10.97 -20.52
C GLY A 185 24.23 -12.34 -21.13
N CYS A 186 22.96 -12.75 -21.13
CA CYS A 186 22.47 -13.96 -21.80
C CYS A 186 22.09 -13.72 -23.28
N GLY A 187 22.41 -12.56 -23.87
CA GLY A 187 22.13 -12.24 -25.27
C GLY A 187 20.81 -11.49 -25.51
N ALA A 188 20.14 -11.03 -24.45
CA ALA A 188 18.87 -10.30 -24.51
C ALA A 188 17.76 -10.99 -25.34
N PRO A 189 17.44 -12.28 -25.05
CA PRO A 189 16.50 -13.06 -25.84
C PRO A 189 15.11 -12.41 -25.90
N GLY A 190 14.48 -12.54 -27.06
CA GLY A 190 13.18 -11.96 -27.34
C GLY A 190 12.04 -12.90 -27.03
N ARG A 191 10.83 -12.34 -26.87
CA ARG A 191 9.59 -13.13 -26.77
C ARG A 191 9.38 -14.08 -27.95
N GLY A 192 9.95 -13.78 -29.12
CA GLY A 192 9.87 -14.65 -30.31
C GLY A 192 10.78 -15.88 -30.26
N GLU A 193 11.75 -15.92 -29.33
CA GLU A 193 12.71 -17.03 -29.18
C GLU A 193 12.20 -18.12 -28.21
N GLY A 194 10.98 -17.94 -27.67
CA GLY A 194 10.34 -18.87 -26.75
C GLY A 194 10.42 -18.43 -25.28
N ASP A 195 9.48 -18.92 -24.48
CA ASP A 195 9.44 -18.59 -23.05
C ASP A 195 10.62 -19.22 -22.28
N ASP A 196 11.16 -20.34 -22.77
CA ASP A 196 12.32 -21.01 -22.16
C ASP A 196 13.60 -20.18 -22.29
N ALA A 197 13.86 -19.56 -23.45
CA ALA A 197 14.98 -18.64 -23.62
C ALA A 197 14.90 -17.43 -22.68
N LEU A 198 13.68 -16.94 -22.39
CA LEU A 198 13.46 -15.88 -21.41
C LEU A 198 13.77 -16.35 -19.99
N ARG A 199 13.33 -17.56 -19.64
CA ARG A 199 13.58 -18.19 -18.33
C ARG A 199 15.06 -18.48 -18.11
N ASP A 200 15.78 -18.93 -19.12
CA ASP A 200 17.23 -19.17 -19.05
C ASP A 200 18.04 -17.87 -18.89
N ALA A 201 17.43 -16.73 -19.20
CA ALA A 201 17.99 -15.39 -19.01
C ALA A 201 17.44 -14.74 -17.71
N GLY A 202 17.16 -13.43 -17.74
CA GLY A 202 16.61 -12.70 -16.59
C GLY A 202 15.08 -12.76 -16.42
N GLY A 203 14.41 -13.72 -17.07
CA GLY A 203 12.95 -13.85 -17.03
C GLY A 203 12.20 -12.68 -17.66
N LEU A 204 10.91 -12.63 -17.41
CA LEU A 204 10.03 -11.55 -17.88
C LEU A 204 10.40 -10.17 -17.32
N VAL A 205 10.89 -10.11 -16.07
CA VAL A 205 11.29 -8.85 -15.44
C VAL A 205 12.56 -8.32 -16.10
N GLY A 206 13.58 -9.17 -16.25
CA GLY A 206 14.82 -8.80 -16.94
C GLY A 206 14.56 -8.37 -18.38
N TRP A 207 13.70 -9.11 -19.11
CA TRP A 207 13.26 -8.74 -20.45
C TRP A 207 12.56 -7.37 -20.47
N GLY A 208 11.57 -7.16 -19.59
CA GLY A 208 10.74 -5.95 -19.57
C GLY A 208 11.51 -4.67 -19.24
N VAL A 209 12.64 -4.79 -18.55
CA VAL A 209 13.49 -3.65 -18.19
C VAL A 209 14.61 -3.45 -19.22
N SER A 210 15.30 -4.53 -19.61
CA SER A 210 16.47 -4.42 -20.49
C SER A 210 16.10 -4.10 -21.93
N ARG A 211 15.11 -4.77 -22.53
CA ARG A 211 14.80 -4.61 -23.97
C ARG A 211 14.36 -3.19 -24.35
N PRO A 212 13.44 -2.53 -23.63
CA PRO A 212 13.10 -1.14 -23.92
C PRO A 212 14.30 -0.21 -23.74
N LEU A 213 15.17 -0.50 -22.76
CA LEU A 213 16.35 0.30 -22.50
C LEU A 213 17.37 0.17 -23.65
N ILE A 214 17.69 -1.05 -24.07
CA ILE A 214 18.55 -1.32 -25.23
C ILE A 214 17.98 -0.63 -26.48
N PHE A 215 16.67 -0.72 -26.71
CA PHE A 215 16.02 -0.11 -27.87
C PHE A 215 16.09 1.43 -27.86
N THR A 216 16.07 2.06 -26.68
CA THR A 216 16.02 3.52 -26.56
C THR A 216 17.40 4.17 -26.49
N VAL A 217 18.36 3.55 -25.80
CA VAL A 217 19.68 4.16 -25.53
C VAL A 217 20.86 3.34 -26.08
N GLY A 218 20.61 2.17 -26.64
CA GLY A 218 21.64 1.23 -27.08
C GLY A 218 22.14 0.33 -25.96
N GLU A 219 22.74 -0.80 -26.32
CA GLU A 219 23.12 -1.86 -25.39
C GLU A 219 24.17 -1.42 -24.36
N MET A 220 25.24 -0.77 -24.81
CA MET A 220 26.33 -0.32 -23.93
C MET A 220 25.83 0.65 -22.85
N LEU A 221 24.97 1.61 -23.24
CA LEU A 221 24.40 2.57 -22.31
C LEU A 221 23.35 1.93 -21.40
N ALA A 222 22.57 0.98 -21.91
CA ALA A 222 21.63 0.19 -21.10
C ALA A 222 22.36 -0.59 -20.00
N VAL A 223 23.49 -1.23 -20.31
CA VAL A 223 24.34 -1.92 -19.33
C VAL A 223 24.86 -0.94 -18.28
N ALA A 224 25.39 0.22 -18.69
CA ALA A 224 25.91 1.22 -17.75
C ALA A 224 24.82 1.75 -16.80
N LEU A 225 23.62 2.03 -17.32
CA LEU A 225 22.49 2.50 -16.52
C LEU A 225 21.99 1.42 -15.55
N LEU A 226 21.89 0.17 -15.99
CA LEU A 226 21.48 -0.92 -15.12
C LEU A 226 22.53 -1.21 -14.04
N ALA A 227 23.83 -1.15 -14.39
CA ALA A 227 24.91 -1.25 -13.42
C ALA A 227 24.82 -0.15 -12.36
N LEU A 228 24.50 1.09 -12.77
CA LEU A 228 24.25 2.18 -11.83
C LEU A 228 23.09 1.87 -10.89
N VAL A 229 21.96 1.39 -11.43
CA VAL A 229 20.79 1.00 -10.62
C VAL A 229 21.14 -0.14 -9.66
N THR A 230 21.94 -1.11 -10.09
CA THR A 230 22.41 -2.22 -9.25
C THR A 230 23.34 -1.76 -8.12
N VAL A 231 24.25 -0.82 -8.39
CA VAL A 231 25.23 -0.36 -7.38
C VAL A 231 24.58 0.59 -6.37
N PHE A 232 23.62 1.40 -6.80
CA PHE A 232 22.98 2.43 -5.95
C PHE A 232 21.63 2.03 -5.37
N GLY A 233 21.05 0.90 -5.77
CA GLY A 233 19.85 0.31 -5.19
C GLY A 233 20.16 -0.39 -3.87
#